data_AF-A0A3E0TL64-F1
#
_entry.id   AF-A0A3E0TL64-F1
#
_cell.length_a   1.000
_cell.length_b   1.000
_cell.length_c   1.000
_cell.angle_alpha   90.00
_cell.angle_beta   90.00
_cell.angle_gamma   90.00
#
_symmetry.space_group_name_H-M   'P 1'
#
loop_
_entity.id
_entity.type
_entity.pdbx_description
1 polymer ?
#
loop_
_entity_poly.entity_id
_entity_poly.type
_entity_poly.pdbx_seq_one_letter_code
_entity_poly.pdbx_strand_id
1 'polypeptide(L)'
;MRIVLLGYVLLVISSSTLASADKNNESSKKVIASFIKQQTKAHINIGRSVSTILSRYPEKVDIVIPVALELYPDKYEQIVRGAINAEPALACDVVVAAIDSQLVDSHEVVRIAVESDPAYASEIVETAASHDIEGIENIVRVAISTSDFHQEDIVESTISRFPEKFAEILSGAIEALPEQITTFVTTALGIVPEQSEGVVTTAVSQNKHIGNRAIVDAAVANGMNQATAIDAALAGGAQPSEFANIDSEDN
;
A
#
# COMPACT_ATOMS: atom_id res chain seq x y z
N MET A 1 51.17 52.22 -10.19
CA MET A 1 51.78 51.03 -9.57
C MET A 1 51.23 50.93 -8.16
N ARG A 2 50.44 49.88 -7.84
CA ARG A 2 50.33 49.18 -6.53
C ARG A 2 50.12 50.06 -5.26
N ILE A 3 49.09 49.95 -4.40
CA ILE A 3 48.45 48.78 -3.77
C ILE A 3 47.29 49.29 -2.87
N VAL A 4 46.14 48.61 -2.96
CA VAL A 4 45.22 48.14 -1.89
C VAL A 4 44.96 49.01 -0.64
N LEU A 5 43.71 49.45 -0.46
CA LEU A 5 42.85 49.15 0.72
C LEU A 5 41.51 49.91 0.59
N LEU A 6 40.41 49.21 0.30
CA LEU A 6 39.13 49.44 0.98
C LEU A 6 38.21 48.24 0.70
N GLY A 7 38.14 47.36 1.68
CA GLY A 7 37.35 46.14 1.65
C GLY A 7 35.89 46.37 2.02
N TYR A 8 35.04 45.60 1.36
CA TYR A 8 33.96 44.81 1.96
C TYR A 8 32.83 45.54 2.71
N VAL A 9 31.80 45.97 1.95
CA VAL A 9 30.41 45.94 2.42
C VAL A 9 29.52 45.49 1.26
N LEU A 10 29.38 44.18 1.06
CA LEU A 10 28.36 43.60 0.19
C LEU A 10 28.20 42.11 0.49
N LEU A 11 27.67 41.77 1.66
CA LEU A 11 27.21 40.40 1.92
C LEU A 11 26.28 40.29 3.14
N VAL A 12 25.05 40.80 3.07
CA VAL A 12 23.95 40.31 3.93
C VAL A 12 22.60 40.53 3.24
N ILE A 13 22.23 39.68 2.28
CA ILE A 13 20.80 39.33 2.06
C ILE A 13 20.78 37.91 1.51
N SER A 14 20.33 36.94 2.32
CA SER A 14 19.51 35.77 1.94
C SER A 14 19.57 34.72 3.05
N SER A 15 18.82 34.94 4.12
CA SER A 15 18.50 33.89 5.11
C SER A 15 17.09 34.14 5.63
N SER A 16 16.10 34.03 4.75
CA SER A 16 14.68 34.13 5.10
C SER A 16 13.78 33.32 4.17
N THR A 17 14.26 32.16 3.71
CA THR A 17 13.44 31.21 2.92
C THR A 17 12.76 30.14 3.78
N LEU A 18 13.16 29.93 5.04
CA LEU A 18 12.58 28.89 5.89
C LEU A 18 11.38 29.36 6.75
N ALA A 19 11.29 30.63 7.13
CA ALA A 19 10.20 31.13 8.00
C ALA A 19 8.92 31.54 7.24
N SER A 20 8.98 31.68 5.91
CA SER A 20 7.85 32.11 5.08
C SER A 20 6.95 30.96 4.62
N ALA A 21 7.51 29.75 4.47
CA ALA A 21 6.76 28.56 4.08
C ALA A 21 5.74 28.15 5.18
N ASP A 22 6.17 28.19 6.44
CA ASP A 22 5.37 27.78 7.60
C ASP A 22 4.18 28.72 7.86
N LYS A 23 4.39 30.04 7.79
CA LYS A 23 3.30 31.04 7.89
C LYS A 23 2.28 30.93 6.75
N ASN A 24 2.76 30.66 5.53
CA ASN A 24 1.87 30.50 4.37
C ASN A 24 1.02 29.22 4.49
N ASN A 25 1.58 28.15 5.05
CA ASN A 25 0.86 26.90 5.30
C ASN A 25 -0.23 27.11 6.37
N GLU A 26 0.11 27.72 7.51
CA GLU A 26 -0.86 27.99 8.59
C GLU A 26 -2.01 28.92 8.16
N SER A 27 -1.73 29.92 7.32
CA SER A 27 -2.78 30.74 6.72
C SER A 27 -3.66 29.92 5.77
N SER A 28 -3.07 29.07 4.94
CA SER A 28 -3.79 28.23 3.99
C SER A 28 -4.70 27.22 4.70
N LYS A 29 -4.18 26.55 5.75
CA LYS A 29 -4.95 25.66 6.62
C LYS A 29 -6.17 26.36 7.22
N LYS A 30 -6.01 27.57 7.77
CA LYS A 30 -7.12 28.35 8.34
C LYS A 30 -8.20 28.69 7.32
N VAL A 31 -7.79 29.09 6.12
CA VAL A 31 -8.72 29.41 5.02
C VAL A 31 -9.47 28.15 4.60
N ILE A 32 -8.77 27.04 4.34
CA ILE A 32 -9.37 25.75 3.96
C ILE A 32 -10.32 25.26 5.06
N ALA A 33 -9.90 25.27 6.32
CA ALA A 33 -10.73 24.89 7.46
C ALA A 33 -11.99 25.75 7.56
N SER A 34 -11.89 27.07 7.35
CA SER A 34 -13.04 27.97 7.38
C SER A 34 -14.02 27.68 6.25
N PHE A 35 -13.52 27.43 5.03
CA PHE A 35 -14.32 27.12 3.87
C PHE A 35 -15.06 25.79 4.06
N ILE A 36 -14.35 24.74 4.47
CA ILE A 36 -14.93 23.43 4.75
C ILE A 36 -16.03 23.56 5.82
N LYS A 37 -15.76 24.22 6.96
CA LYS A 37 -16.76 24.46 8.00
C LYS A 37 -17.99 25.20 7.49
N GLN A 38 -17.80 26.18 6.60
CA GLN A 38 -18.89 26.93 6.01
C GLN A 38 -19.76 26.07 5.07
N GLN A 39 -19.14 25.25 4.23
CA GLN A 39 -19.86 24.35 3.31
C GLN A 39 -20.65 23.28 4.09
N THR A 40 -20.06 22.66 5.12
CA THR A 40 -20.74 21.66 5.94
C THR A 40 -21.93 22.25 6.70
N LYS A 41 -21.81 23.49 7.22
CA LYS A 41 -22.93 24.21 7.85
C LYS A 41 -24.08 24.49 6.89
N ALA A 42 -23.80 24.56 5.58
CA ALA A 42 -24.82 24.66 4.54
C ALA A 42 -25.40 23.29 4.13
N HIS A 43 -25.23 22.24 4.96
CA HIS A 43 -25.64 20.86 4.70
C HIS A 43 -25.00 20.22 3.47
N ILE A 44 -23.87 20.74 3.00
CA ILE A 44 -23.10 20.11 1.93
C ILE A 44 -22.30 18.95 2.52
N ASN A 45 -22.35 17.81 1.83
CA ASN A 45 -21.55 16.64 2.18
C ASN A 45 -20.05 17.00 2.15
N ILE A 46 -19.31 16.62 3.20
CA ILE A 46 -17.88 16.95 3.34
C ILE A 46 -17.04 16.44 2.16
N GLY A 47 -17.33 15.25 1.64
CA GLY A 47 -16.68 14.71 0.44
C GLY A 47 -16.88 15.60 -0.79
N ARG A 48 -18.07 16.18 -0.97
CA ARG A 48 -18.32 17.16 -2.04
C ARG A 48 -17.55 18.46 -1.83
N SER A 49 -17.39 18.89 -0.58
CA SER A 49 -16.57 20.07 -0.26
C SER A 49 -15.10 19.83 -0.58
N VAL A 50 -14.54 18.70 -0.14
CA VAL A 50 -13.17 18.28 -0.46
C VAL A 50 -12.96 18.19 -1.98
N SER A 51 -13.88 17.49 -2.66
CA SER A 51 -13.87 17.35 -4.11
C SER A 51 -13.83 18.71 -4.83
N THR A 52 -14.70 19.65 -4.43
CA THR A 52 -14.75 20.99 -5.03
C THR A 52 -13.44 21.77 -4.87
N ILE A 53 -12.76 21.62 -3.74
CA ILE A 53 -11.47 22.29 -3.50
C ILE A 53 -10.41 21.66 -4.39
N LEU A 54 -10.29 20.32 -4.39
CA LEU A 54 -9.23 19.61 -5.09
C LEU A 54 -9.40 19.59 -6.62
N SER A 55 -10.63 19.64 -7.14
CA SER A 55 -10.85 19.84 -8.58
C SER A 55 -10.36 21.22 -9.07
N ARG A 56 -10.17 22.19 -8.17
CA ARG A 56 -9.66 23.53 -8.50
C ARG A 56 -8.19 23.72 -8.12
N TYR A 57 -7.77 23.10 -7.02
CA TYR A 57 -6.45 23.21 -6.43
C TYR A 57 -5.90 21.81 -6.11
N PRO A 58 -5.64 20.97 -7.13
CA PRO A 58 -5.17 19.61 -6.95
C PRO A 58 -3.84 19.57 -6.17
N GLU A 59 -3.00 20.60 -6.33
CA GLU A 59 -1.71 20.75 -5.65
C GLU A 59 -1.80 21.01 -4.13
N LYS A 60 -3.01 21.04 -3.57
CA LYS A 60 -3.27 21.27 -2.13
C LYS A 60 -3.72 20.02 -1.39
N VAL A 61 -3.65 18.86 -2.01
CA VAL A 61 -4.04 17.56 -1.41
C VAL A 61 -3.39 17.32 -0.04
N ASP A 62 -2.10 17.63 0.08
CA ASP A 62 -1.28 17.52 1.31
C ASP A 62 -1.75 18.41 2.46
N ILE A 63 -2.54 19.45 2.19
CA ILE A 63 -3.11 20.34 3.20
C ILE A 63 -4.60 20.05 3.40
N VAL A 64 -5.34 19.83 2.31
CA VAL A 64 -6.79 19.65 2.33
C VAL A 64 -7.19 18.36 3.05
N ILE A 65 -6.49 17.25 2.78
CA ILE A 65 -6.83 15.95 3.36
C ILE A 65 -6.62 15.95 4.88
N PRO A 66 -5.44 16.30 5.43
CA PRO A 66 -5.27 16.33 6.88
C PRO A 66 -6.23 17.28 7.58
N VAL A 67 -6.45 18.49 7.04
CA VAL A 67 -7.40 19.46 7.63
C VAL A 67 -8.83 18.93 7.63
N ALA A 68 -9.26 18.24 6.56
CA ALA A 68 -10.59 17.65 6.52
C ALA A 68 -10.74 16.52 7.55
N LEU A 69 -9.74 15.65 7.66
CA LEU A 69 -9.71 14.53 8.62
C LEU A 69 -9.66 15.03 10.07
N GLU A 70 -8.88 16.07 10.38
CA GLU A 70 -8.85 16.70 11.71
C GLU A 70 -10.21 17.28 12.12
N LEU A 71 -10.93 17.87 11.16
CA LEU A 71 -12.21 18.51 11.44
C LEU A 71 -13.38 17.52 11.53
N TYR A 72 -13.31 16.43 10.76
CA TYR A 72 -14.37 15.43 10.66
C TYR A 72 -13.78 14.01 10.58
N PRO A 73 -13.12 13.52 11.65
CA PRO A 73 -12.43 12.23 11.63
C PRO A 73 -13.39 11.07 11.33
N ASP A 74 -14.62 11.12 11.86
CA ASP A 74 -15.68 10.12 11.62
C ASP A 74 -16.24 10.13 10.18
N LYS A 75 -15.70 10.98 9.30
CA LYS A 75 -16.10 11.11 7.90
C LYS A 75 -14.96 10.82 6.93
N TYR A 76 -13.92 10.13 7.39
CA TYR A 76 -12.75 9.79 6.59
C TYR A 76 -13.10 9.15 5.24
N GLU A 77 -14.05 8.21 5.19
CA GLU A 77 -14.46 7.59 3.92
C GLU A 77 -14.98 8.62 2.92
N GLN A 78 -15.83 9.56 3.35
CA GLN A 78 -16.37 10.59 2.47
C GLN A 78 -15.28 11.54 1.99
N ILE A 79 -14.30 11.84 2.86
CA ILE A 79 -13.18 12.72 2.56
C ILE A 79 -12.27 12.08 1.51
N VAL A 80 -11.80 10.85 1.75
CA VAL A 80 -10.91 10.12 0.84
C VAL A 80 -11.60 9.87 -0.50
N ARG A 81 -12.83 9.34 -0.53
CA ARG A 81 -13.58 9.19 -1.80
C ARG A 81 -13.79 10.51 -2.51
N GLY A 82 -14.14 11.56 -1.77
CA GLY A 82 -14.38 12.89 -2.33
C GLY A 82 -13.14 13.44 -3.02
N ALA A 83 -11.97 13.19 -2.46
CA ALA A 83 -10.69 13.61 -3.01
C ALA A 83 -10.31 12.83 -4.27
N ILE A 84 -10.40 11.49 -4.25
CA ILE A 84 -10.10 10.64 -5.41
C ILE A 84 -11.05 10.95 -6.57
N ASN A 85 -12.35 11.12 -6.29
CA ASN A 85 -13.34 11.49 -7.30
C ASN A 85 -13.15 12.91 -7.86
N ALA A 86 -12.37 13.77 -7.18
CA ALA A 86 -12.08 15.12 -7.66
C ALA A 86 -11.17 15.10 -8.88
N GLU A 87 -10.20 14.19 -8.87
CA GLU A 87 -9.21 13.94 -9.92
C GLU A 87 -8.58 12.55 -9.65
N PRO A 88 -8.94 11.50 -10.41
CA PRO A 88 -8.42 10.14 -10.21
C PRO A 88 -6.88 10.07 -10.24
N ALA A 89 -6.23 10.94 -11.02
CA ALA A 89 -4.76 11.01 -11.06
C ALA A 89 -4.12 11.41 -9.71
N LEU A 90 -4.89 11.90 -8.73
CA LEU A 90 -4.42 12.19 -7.38
C LEU A 90 -4.55 11.02 -6.40
N ALA A 91 -5.02 9.84 -6.83
CA ALA A 91 -5.30 8.72 -5.92
C ALA A 91 -4.11 8.41 -4.98
N CYS A 92 -2.90 8.29 -5.52
CA CYS A 92 -1.70 8.06 -4.72
C CYS A 92 -1.39 9.23 -3.75
N ASP A 93 -1.50 10.48 -4.19
CA ASP A 93 -1.26 11.65 -3.33
C ASP A 93 -2.30 11.74 -2.19
N VAL A 94 -3.54 11.36 -2.45
CA VAL A 94 -4.60 11.29 -1.45
C VAL A 94 -4.30 10.20 -0.43
N VAL A 95 -3.86 9.02 -0.88
CA VAL A 95 -3.48 7.89 -0.03
C VAL A 95 -2.33 8.31 0.89
N VAL A 96 -1.27 8.92 0.34
CA VAL A 96 -0.14 9.46 1.10
C VAL A 96 -0.63 10.46 2.15
N ALA A 97 -1.38 11.48 1.74
CA ALA A 97 -1.83 12.53 2.64
C ALA A 97 -2.74 12.00 3.77
N ALA A 98 -3.54 10.96 3.49
CA ALA A 98 -4.40 10.33 4.49
C ALA A 98 -3.61 9.46 5.47
N ILE A 99 -2.69 8.61 4.98
CA ILE A 99 -1.85 7.74 5.82
C ILE A 99 -0.92 8.59 6.71
N ASP A 100 -0.25 9.59 6.13
CA ASP A 100 0.68 10.46 6.86
C ASP A 100 -0.02 11.33 7.92
N SER A 101 -1.35 11.50 7.83
CA SER A 101 -2.12 12.17 8.87
C SER A 101 -2.20 11.36 10.17
N GLN A 102 -2.01 10.04 10.10
CA GLN A 102 -2.14 9.10 11.22
C GLN A 102 -3.52 9.12 11.90
N LEU A 103 -4.55 9.65 11.22
CA LEU A 103 -5.92 9.73 11.72
C LEU A 103 -6.81 8.59 11.21
N VAL A 104 -6.32 7.80 10.25
CA VAL A 104 -7.04 6.69 9.60
C VAL A 104 -6.04 5.56 9.39
N ASP A 105 -6.47 4.33 9.64
CA ASP A 105 -5.61 3.16 9.41
C ASP A 105 -5.31 2.99 7.91
N SER A 106 -4.07 2.65 7.57
CA SER A 106 -3.59 2.59 6.18
C SER A 106 -4.40 1.63 5.31
N HIS A 107 -4.78 0.48 5.86
CA HIS A 107 -5.58 -0.52 5.15
C HIS A 107 -7.01 -0.02 4.86
N GLU A 108 -7.59 0.81 5.72
CA GLU A 108 -8.90 1.45 5.46
C GLU A 108 -8.79 2.50 4.36
N VAL A 109 -7.71 3.30 4.34
CA VAL A 109 -7.43 4.24 3.25
C VAL A 109 -7.30 3.49 1.92
N VAL A 110 -6.54 2.40 1.90
CA VAL A 110 -6.35 1.53 0.72
C VAL A 110 -7.67 0.94 0.26
N ARG A 111 -8.50 0.40 1.16
CA ARG A 111 -9.84 -0.11 0.82
C ARG A 111 -10.64 0.93 0.06
N ILE A 112 -10.74 2.14 0.61
CA ILE A 112 -11.53 3.22 0.02
C ILE A 112 -10.96 3.63 -1.34
N ALA A 113 -9.63 3.67 -1.46
CA ALA A 113 -8.94 4.07 -2.68
C ALA A 113 -9.13 3.03 -3.79
N VAL A 114 -8.92 1.75 -3.50
CA VAL A 114 -9.13 0.64 -4.45
C VAL A 114 -10.61 0.55 -4.86
N GLU A 115 -11.56 0.73 -3.95
CA GLU A 115 -12.99 0.78 -4.30
C GLU A 115 -13.33 1.98 -5.22
N SER A 116 -12.60 3.08 -5.08
CA SER A 116 -12.88 4.31 -5.83
C SER A 116 -12.21 4.30 -7.20
N ASP A 117 -11.03 3.71 -7.31
CA ASP A 117 -10.31 3.55 -8.57
C ASP A 117 -9.54 2.21 -8.65
N PRO A 118 -10.24 1.10 -8.99
CA PRO A 118 -9.63 -0.23 -9.05
C PRO A 118 -8.52 -0.36 -10.09
N ALA A 119 -8.48 0.52 -11.10
CA ALA A 119 -7.48 0.46 -12.16
C ALA A 119 -6.06 0.79 -11.69
N TYR A 120 -5.94 1.46 -10.54
CA TYR A 120 -4.66 1.84 -9.92
C TYR A 120 -4.37 1.05 -8.65
N ALA A 121 -5.01 -0.12 -8.47
CA ALA A 121 -4.91 -0.88 -7.22
C ALA A 121 -3.46 -1.23 -6.85
N SER A 122 -2.63 -1.62 -7.82
CA SER A 122 -1.22 -1.93 -7.59
C SER A 122 -0.43 -0.71 -7.14
N GLU A 123 -0.55 0.42 -7.83
CA GLU A 123 0.14 1.66 -7.46
C GLU A 123 -0.32 2.21 -6.11
N ILE A 124 -1.62 2.09 -5.80
CA ILE A 124 -2.19 2.46 -4.50
C ILE A 124 -1.56 1.61 -3.39
N VAL A 125 -1.46 0.30 -3.59
CA VAL A 125 -0.86 -0.63 -2.61
C VAL A 125 0.62 -0.34 -2.41
N GLU A 126 1.40 -0.19 -3.47
CA GLU A 126 2.83 0.12 -3.38
C GLU A 126 3.08 1.48 -2.70
N THR A 127 2.24 2.47 -3.00
CA THR A 127 2.29 3.79 -2.39
C THR A 127 1.99 3.70 -0.89
N ALA A 128 0.91 3.03 -0.52
CA ALA A 128 0.53 2.84 0.88
C ALA A 128 1.61 2.07 1.65
N ALA A 129 2.12 0.97 1.10
CA ALA A 129 3.17 0.16 1.71
C ALA A 129 4.50 0.93 1.87
N SER A 130 4.80 1.88 0.98
CA SER A 130 5.97 2.77 1.13
C SER A 130 5.87 3.70 2.35
N HIS A 131 4.65 3.99 2.82
CA HIS A 131 4.39 4.86 3.97
C HIS A 131 4.04 4.08 5.25
N ASP A 132 3.58 2.84 5.11
CA ASP A 132 3.27 1.93 6.21
C ASP A 132 3.71 0.50 5.87
N ILE A 133 5.03 0.30 5.89
CA ILE A 133 5.65 -0.99 5.57
C ILE A 133 5.39 -2.06 6.64
N GLU A 134 5.12 -1.63 7.87
CA GLU A 134 4.78 -2.54 8.97
C GLU A 134 3.36 -3.11 8.79
N GLY A 135 2.44 -2.31 8.21
CA GLY A 135 1.08 -2.71 7.88
C GLY A 135 0.89 -3.45 6.55
N ILE A 136 1.96 -3.76 5.81
CA ILE A 136 1.89 -4.26 4.42
C ILE A 136 1.03 -5.52 4.25
N GLU A 137 1.04 -6.45 5.22
CA GLU A 137 0.19 -7.65 5.20
C GLU A 137 -1.30 -7.30 5.13
N ASN A 138 -1.75 -6.38 5.99
CA ASN A 138 -3.15 -5.94 6.03
C ASN A 138 -3.51 -5.09 4.81
N ILE A 139 -2.58 -4.26 4.33
CA ILE A 139 -2.76 -3.45 3.10
C ILE A 139 -3.02 -4.38 1.91
N VAL A 140 -2.16 -5.36 1.69
CA VAL A 140 -2.27 -6.33 0.59
C VAL A 140 -3.55 -7.15 0.72
N ARG A 141 -3.83 -7.67 1.92
CA ARG A 141 -5.05 -8.46 2.17
C ARG A 141 -6.31 -7.69 1.80
N VAL A 142 -6.41 -6.46 2.28
CA VAL A 142 -7.59 -5.62 2.03
C VAL A 142 -7.69 -5.24 0.56
N ALA A 143 -6.59 -4.87 -0.09
CA ALA A 143 -6.60 -4.55 -1.51
C ALA A 143 -7.07 -5.73 -2.38
N ILE A 144 -6.55 -6.93 -2.13
CA ILE A 144 -6.95 -8.15 -2.86
C ILE A 144 -8.41 -8.52 -2.58
N SER A 145 -8.86 -8.40 -1.33
CA SER A 145 -10.27 -8.68 -0.96
C SER A 145 -11.26 -7.68 -1.56
N THR A 146 -10.76 -6.49 -1.90
CA THR A 146 -11.57 -5.36 -2.40
C THR A 146 -11.57 -5.31 -3.92
N SER A 147 -10.44 -5.65 -4.55
CA SER A 147 -10.30 -5.62 -6.00
C SER A 147 -10.93 -6.87 -6.62
N ASP A 148 -11.84 -6.67 -7.56
CA ASP A 148 -12.39 -7.76 -8.39
C ASP A 148 -11.45 -8.17 -9.53
N PHE A 149 -10.39 -7.40 -9.81
CA PHE A 149 -9.50 -7.59 -10.94
C PHE A 149 -8.02 -7.49 -10.52
N HIS A 150 -7.12 -8.08 -11.32
CA HIS A 150 -5.68 -7.85 -11.20
C HIS A 150 -5.07 -8.18 -9.81
N GLN A 151 -5.63 -9.14 -9.08
CA GLN A 151 -5.13 -9.51 -7.75
C GLN A 151 -3.71 -10.09 -7.80
N GLU A 152 -3.39 -10.84 -8.86
CA GLU A 152 -2.04 -11.33 -9.10
C GLU A 152 -1.06 -10.18 -9.33
N ASP A 153 -1.43 -9.17 -10.12
CA ASP A 153 -0.61 -7.99 -10.39
C ASP A 153 -0.29 -7.21 -9.10
N ILE A 154 -1.24 -7.13 -8.16
CA ILE A 154 -1.00 -6.52 -6.83
C ILE A 154 0.09 -7.29 -6.09
N VAL A 155 0.03 -8.63 -6.06
CA VAL A 155 1.05 -9.46 -5.41
C VAL A 155 2.39 -9.33 -6.12
N GLU A 156 2.41 -9.46 -7.44
CA GLU A 156 3.62 -9.41 -8.26
C GLU A 156 4.37 -8.08 -8.08
N SER A 157 3.66 -6.97 -8.25
CA SER A 157 4.21 -5.61 -8.13
C SER A 157 4.72 -5.35 -6.71
N THR A 158 3.93 -5.70 -5.69
CA THR A 158 4.30 -5.47 -4.29
C THR A 158 5.52 -6.30 -3.87
N ILE A 159 5.60 -7.60 -4.24
CA ILE A 159 6.79 -8.42 -3.95
C ILE A 159 8.01 -7.88 -4.72
N SER A 160 7.84 -7.48 -5.98
CA SER A 160 8.92 -6.90 -6.78
C SER A 160 9.46 -5.62 -6.14
N ARG A 161 8.58 -4.83 -5.53
CA ARG A 161 8.94 -3.55 -4.89
C ARG A 161 9.54 -3.70 -3.50
N PHE A 162 9.10 -4.72 -2.75
CA PHE A 162 9.51 -5.01 -1.37
C PHE A 162 9.84 -6.51 -1.19
N PRO A 163 10.88 -7.03 -1.86
CA PRO A 163 11.19 -8.47 -1.86
C PRO A 163 11.55 -9.02 -0.48
N GLU A 164 12.02 -8.17 0.44
CA GLU A 164 12.28 -8.52 1.83
C GLU A 164 11.00 -8.72 2.67
N LYS A 165 9.85 -8.26 2.15
CA LYS A 165 8.51 -8.40 2.75
C LYS A 165 7.66 -9.46 2.08
N PHE A 166 8.24 -10.32 1.26
CA PHE A 166 7.50 -11.33 0.48
C PHE A 166 6.60 -12.20 1.37
N ALA A 167 7.03 -12.53 2.59
CA ALA A 167 6.28 -13.42 3.48
C ALA A 167 5.00 -12.75 4.00
N GLU A 168 5.08 -11.48 4.42
CA GLU A 168 3.93 -10.68 4.84
C GLU A 168 2.97 -10.42 3.67
N ILE A 169 3.50 -10.09 2.48
CA ILE A 169 2.69 -9.88 1.26
C ILE A 169 1.95 -11.16 0.87
N LEU A 170 2.67 -12.29 0.82
CA LEU A 170 2.10 -13.58 0.47
C LEU A 170 1.08 -14.04 1.52
N SER A 171 1.33 -13.79 2.81
CA SER A 171 0.37 -14.11 3.87
C SER A 171 -0.93 -13.33 3.71
N GLY A 172 -0.84 -12.01 3.48
CA GLY A 172 -2.01 -11.17 3.24
C GLY A 172 -2.80 -11.60 2.00
N ALA A 173 -2.11 -11.96 0.92
CA ALA A 173 -2.74 -12.44 -0.31
C ALA A 173 -3.47 -13.78 -0.12
N ILE A 174 -2.83 -14.75 0.53
CA ILE A 174 -3.43 -16.05 0.81
C ILE A 174 -4.62 -15.93 1.75
N GLU A 175 -4.55 -15.06 2.76
CA GLU A 175 -5.68 -14.83 3.67
C GLU A 175 -6.87 -14.21 2.93
N ALA A 176 -6.62 -13.27 2.01
CA ALA A 176 -7.66 -12.63 1.21
C ALA A 176 -8.31 -13.60 0.22
N LEU A 177 -7.50 -14.44 -0.44
CA LEU A 177 -7.96 -15.27 -1.55
C LEU A 177 -7.31 -16.66 -1.54
N PRO A 178 -7.72 -17.54 -0.60
CA PRO A 178 -7.04 -18.82 -0.37
C PRO A 178 -7.01 -19.76 -1.57
N GLU A 179 -8.00 -19.68 -2.46
CA GLU A 179 -8.09 -20.50 -3.66
C GLU A 179 -7.01 -20.16 -4.70
N GLN A 180 -6.39 -18.98 -4.62
CA GLN A 180 -5.31 -18.54 -5.51
C GLN A 180 -3.91 -18.80 -4.95
N ILE A 181 -3.79 -19.52 -3.83
CA ILE A 181 -2.51 -19.79 -3.16
C ILE A 181 -1.42 -20.35 -4.09
N THR A 182 -1.74 -21.27 -5.02
CA THR A 182 -0.74 -21.82 -5.95
C THR A 182 -0.27 -20.80 -6.98
N THR A 183 -1.15 -19.88 -7.38
CA THR A 183 -0.80 -18.73 -8.24
C THR A 183 0.16 -17.83 -7.48
N PHE A 184 -0.20 -17.38 -6.27
CA PHE A 184 0.65 -16.49 -5.47
C PHE A 184 2.01 -17.11 -5.14
N VAL A 185 2.07 -18.41 -4.86
CA VAL A 185 3.33 -19.13 -4.67
C VAL A 185 4.17 -19.10 -5.95
N THR A 186 3.57 -19.37 -7.10
CA THR A 186 4.26 -19.33 -8.39
C THR A 186 4.81 -17.93 -8.69
N THR A 187 3.98 -16.90 -8.50
CA THR A 187 4.38 -15.49 -8.65
C THR A 187 5.55 -15.15 -7.74
N ALA A 188 5.47 -15.48 -6.45
CA ALA A 188 6.53 -15.21 -5.48
C ALA A 188 7.84 -15.94 -5.84
N LEU A 189 7.78 -17.22 -6.24
CA LEU A 189 8.95 -17.99 -6.66
C LEU A 189 9.61 -17.41 -7.92
N GLY A 190 8.83 -16.83 -8.82
CA GLY A 190 9.34 -16.14 -10.00
C GLY A 190 10.14 -14.87 -9.68
N ILE A 191 9.81 -14.19 -8.58
CA ILE A 191 10.41 -12.90 -8.19
C ILE A 191 11.57 -13.10 -7.21
N VAL A 192 11.39 -13.95 -6.19
CA VAL A 192 12.38 -14.22 -5.12
C VAL A 192 12.81 -15.69 -5.10
N PRO A 193 13.38 -16.23 -6.21
CA PRO A 193 13.75 -17.65 -6.30
C PRO A 193 14.78 -18.08 -5.25
N GLU A 194 15.62 -17.16 -4.78
CA GLU A 194 16.59 -17.39 -3.70
C GLU A 194 15.94 -17.59 -2.33
N GLN A 195 14.67 -17.19 -2.15
CA GLN A 195 13.89 -17.35 -0.92
C GLN A 195 12.83 -18.46 -1.06
N SER A 196 13.01 -19.37 -2.02
CA SER A 196 12.02 -20.37 -2.40
C SER A 196 11.56 -21.30 -1.26
N GLU A 197 12.45 -21.70 -0.36
CA GLU A 197 12.07 -22.43 0.87
C GLU A 197 11.16 -21.58 1.78
N GLY A 198 11.45 -20.29 1.91
CA GLY A 198 10.65 -19.33 2.68
C GLY A 198 9.26 -19.12 2.08
N VAL A 199 9.15 -19.07 0.74
CA VAL A 199 7.87 -18.97 0.03
C VAL A 199 6.98 -20.18 0.33
N VAL A 200 7.52 -21.40 0.20
CA VAL A 200 6.78 -22.64 0.49
C VAL A 200 6.38 -22.72 1.96
N THR A 201 7.33 -22.43 2.86
CA THR A 201 7.09 -22.44 4.31
C THR A 201 5.95 -21.49 4.69
N THR A 202 6.00 -20.26 4.18
CA THR A 202 4.97 -19.24 4.41
C THR A 202 3.62 -19.71 3.88
N ALA A 203 3.55 -20.15 2.63
CA ALA A 203 2.30 -20.58 2.02
C ALA A 203 1.66 -21.75 2.78
N VAL A 204 2.44 -22.75 3.18
CA VAL A 204 1.92 -23.87 3.96
C VAL A 204 1.45 -23.43 5.35
N SER A 205 2.19 -22.56 6.03
CA SER A 205 1.78 -22.06 7.35
C SER A 205 0.47 -21.26 7.33
N GLN A 206 0.16 -20.62 6.20
CA GLN A 206 -1.08 -19.87 5.99
C GLN A 206 -2.20 -20.73 5.39
N ASN A 207 -1.86 -21.88 4.83
CA ASN A 207 -2.83 -22.75 4.17
C ASN A 207 -3.73 -23.47 5.17
N LYS A 208 -5.02 -23.13 5.14
CA LYS A 208 -6.08 -23.79 5.92
C LYS A 208 -7.12 -24.48 5.04
N HIS A 209 -6.97 -24.40 3.72
CA HIS A 209 -8.09 -24.59 2.78
C HIS A 209 -7.83 -25.68 1.74
N ILE A 210 -6.58 -25.88 1.31
CA ILE A 210 -6.22 -26.89 0.31
C ILE A 210 -5.21 -27.89 0.87
N GLY A 211 -4.96 -28.98 0.14
CA GLY A 211 -3.88 -29.91 0.50
C GLY A 211 -2.50 -29.29 0.22
N ASN A 212 -1.53 -29.47 1.12
CA ASN A 212 -0.20 -28.86 0.99
C ASN A 212 0.60 -29.41 -0.21
N ARG A 213 0.19 -30.55 -0.77
CA ARG A 213 0.78 -31.12 -1.98
C ARG A 213 0.72 -30.17 -3.18
N ALA A 214 -0.37 -29.44 -3.38
CA ALA A 214 -0.48 -28.51 -4.51
C ALA A 214 0.56 -27.36 -4.42
N ILE A 215 0.88 -26.91 -3.21
CA ILE A 215 1.92 -25.90 -2.97
C ILE A 215 3.30 -26.48 -3.31
N VAL A 216 3.59 -27.70 -2.85
CA VAL A 216 4.85 -28.41 -3.18
C VAL A 216 4.97 -28.65 -4.68
N ASP A 217 3.91 -29.08 -5.34
CA ASP A 217 3.93 -29.38 -6.78
C ASP A 217 4.14 -28.09 -7.60
N ALA A 218 3.50 -26.98 -7.20
CA ALA A 218 3.75 -25.67 -7.80
C ALA A 218 5.22 -25.23 -7.61
N ALA A 219 5.78 -25.48 -6.43
CA ALA A 219 7.16 -25.16 -6.12
C ALA A 219 8.17 -25.96 -6.98
N VAL A 220 7.93 -27.27 -7.13
CA VAL A 220 8.75 -28.15 -8.00
C VAL A 220 8.62 -27.77 -9.47
N ALA A 221 7.40 -27.41 -9.92
CA ALA A 221 7.19 -26.92 -11.29
C ALA A 221 7.97 -25.62 -11.58
N ASN A 222 8.26 -24.81 -10.55
CA ASN A 222 9.08 -23.61 -10.61
C ASN A 222 10.59 -23.88 -10.38
N GLY A 223 11.02 -25.13 -10.44
CA GLY A 223 12.43 -25.51 -10.44
C GLY A 223 13.03 -25.81 -9.07
N MET A 224 12.23 -25.84 -8.00
CA MET A 224 12.71 -26.33 -6.70
C MET A 224 12.95 -27.85 -6.73
N ASN A 225 13.96 -28.31 -6.00
CA ASN A 225 14.13 -29.73 -5.76
C ASN A 225 12.97 -30.29 -4.93
N GLN A 226 12.44 -31.45 -5.29
CA GLN A 226 11.29 -32.06 -4.62
C GLN A 226 11.52 -32.33 -3.13
N ALA A 227 12.70 -32.81 -2.74
CA ALA A 227 12.99 -33.06 -1.34
C ALA A 227 13.03 -31.73 -0.55
N THR A 228 13.69 -30.71 -1.09
CA THR A 228 13.73 -29.36 -0.50
C THR A 228 12.35 -28.74 -0.36
N ALA A 229 11.49 -28.86 -1.38
CA ALA A 229 10.12 -28.35 -1.32
C ALA A 229 9.27 -29.06 -0.25
N ILE A 230 9.44 -30.39 -0.10
CA ILE A 230 8.79 -31.15 0.97
C ILE A 230 9.32 -30.72 2.35
N ASP A 231 10.64 -30.59 2.53
CA ASP A 231 11.23 -30.17 3.79
C ASP A 231 10.73 -28.77 4.22
N ALA A 232 10.65 -27.83 3.28
CA ALA A 232 10.06 -26.51 3.50
C ALA A 232 8.58 -26.58 3.87
N ALA A 233 7.80 -27.44 3.20
CA ALA A 233 6.39 -27.63 3.54
C ALA A 233 6.22 -28.22 4.95
N LEU A 234 7.06 -29.19 5.34
CA LEU A 234 7.06 -29.74 6.70
C LEU A 234 7.43 -28.67 7.74
N ALA A 235 8.40 -27.81 7.44
CA ALA A 235 8.75 -26.67 8.28
C ALA A 235 7.59 -25.67 8.42
N GLY A 236 6.77 -25.52 7.37
CA GLY A 236 5.53 -24.74 7.38
C GLY A 236 4.37 -25.39 8.13
N GLY A 237 4.49 -26.64 8.57
CA GLY A 237 3.48 -27.36 9.37
C GLY A 237 2.70 -28.45 8.63
N ALA A 238 3.03 -28.76 7.38
CA ALA A 238 2.45 -29.90 6.68
C ALA A 238 2.76 -31.22 7.40
N GLN A 239 1.86 -32.19 7.29
CA GLN A 239 2.07 -33.52 7.88
C GLN A 239 2.86 -34.41 6.92
N PRO A 240 3.85 -35.20 7.40
CA PRO A 240 4.61 -36.12 6.57
C PRO A 240 3.76 -37.10 5.75
N SER A 241 2.59 -37.50 6.28
CA SER A 241 1.65 -38.38 5.59
C SER A 241 1.06 -37.78 4.30
N GLU A 242 1.06 -36.46 4.14
CA GLU A 242 0.61 -35.78 2.91
C GLU A 242 1.56 -36.02 1.72
N PHE A 243 2.76 -36.53 2.01
CA PHE A 243 3.83 -36.67 1.02
C PHE A 243 4.41 -38.09 0.94
N ALA A 244 3.94 -39.04 1.76
CA ALA A 244 4.30 -40.43 1.63
C ALA A 244 3.71 -40.98 0.31
N ASN A 245 4.55 -41.58 -0.54
CA ASN A 245 4.15 -42.05 -1.86
C ASN A 245 2.90 -42.95 -1.82
N ILE A 246 1.95 -42.65 -2.71
CA ILE A 246 0.99 -43.60 -3.27
C ILE A 246 1.79 -44.50 -4.24
N ASP A 247 2.73 -45.31 -3.73
CA ASP A 247 3.45 -46.33 -4.51
C ASP A 247 2.67 -47.66 -4.51
N SER A 248 1.32 -47.63 -4.55
CA SER A 248 0.50 -48.85 -4.43
C SER A 248 -0.76 -48.91 -5.29
N GLU A 249 -0.81 -48.18 -6.41
CA GLU A 249 -1.80 -48.43 -7.47
C GLU A 249 -1.11 -48.54 -8.82
N ASP A 250 -0.36 -49.63 -9.00
CA ASP A 250 -0.23 -50.35 -10.28
C ASP A 250 0.58 -51.63 -10.00
N ASN A 251 -0.15 -52.70 -9.70
CA ASN A 251 0.35 -54.07 -9.71
C ASN A 251 -0.70 -54.98 -10.32
#